data_AF-V4ADF4-F1
#
_entry.id   AF-V4ADF4-F1
#
_cell.length_a   1.000
_cell.length_b   1.000
_cell.length_c   1.000
_cell.angle_alpha   90.00
_cell.angle_beta   90.00
_cell.angle_gamma   90.00
#
_symmetry.space_group_name_H-M   'P 1'
#
loop_
_entity.id
_entity.type
_entity.pdbx_description
1 polymer ?
#
loop_
_entity_poly.entity_id
_entity_poly.type
_entity_poly.pdbx_seq_one_letter_code
_entity_poly.pdbx_strand_id
1 'polypeptide(L)'
;IGLTLNSTVMEKEGKDFMRTVMKKWVPAADSMLDMIIHHLPSPVTAQKYRTEVLYEGPLDDEAAIAMKNCDPNGPLMMYVSKMVPAQDKGRFYAFGRVFSGTVSSGLDIRILCPGYNPEKIKDPKLHKTSVPR
;
A
#
# COMPACT_ATOMS: atom_id res chain seq x y z
N ILE A 1 -14.33 27.15 -25.71
CA ILE A 1 -14.40 26.31 -24.49
C ILE A 1 -15.03 24.92 -24.74
N GLY A 2 -15.74 24.65 -25.86
CA GLY A 2 -16.01 23.27 -26.32
C GLY A 2 -16.80 22.36 -25.37
N LEU A 3 -17.37 22.89 -24.29
CA LEU A 3 -18.11 22.14 -23.29
C LEU A 3 -19.59 22.10 -23.65
N THR A 4 -20.12 20.89 -23.82
CA THR A 4 -21.56 20.66 -23.92
C THR A 4 -22.13 20.49 -22.51
N LEU A 5 -22.97 21.44 -22.09
CA LEU A 5 -23.65 21.43 -20.80
C LEU A 5 -25.10 20.97 -20.99
N ASN A 6 -25.54 20.01 -20.17
CA ASN A 6 -26.92 19.54 -20.19
C ASN A 6 -27.80 20.52 -19.42
N SER A 7 -29.11 20.55 -19.71
CA SER A 7 -30.09 21.43 -19.05
C SER A 7 -30.05 21.34 -17.52
N THR A 8 -29.93 20.11 -16.97
CA THR A 8 -29.81 19.85 -15.53
C THR A 8 -28.57 20.49 -14.87
N VAL A 9 -27.53 20.78 -15.65
CA VAL A 9 -26.35 21.50 -15.15
C VAL A 9 -26.62 23.00 -15.15
N MET A 10 -27.33 23.53 -16.15
CA MET A 10 -27.68 24.95 -16.24
C MET A 10 -28.70 25.40 -15.18
N GLU A 11 -29.52 24.48 -14.67
CA GLU A 11 -30.45 24.74 -13.57
C GLU A 11 -29.77 24.87 -12.20
N LYS A 12 -28.49 24.48 -12.07
CA LYS A 12 -27.73 24.68 -10.84
C LYS A 12 -27.26 26.12 -10.76
N GLU A 13 -27.21 26.67 -9.56
CA GLU A 13 -26.74 28.03 -9.31
C GLU A 13 -25.52 28.10 -8.39
N GLY A 14 -24.83 29.24 -8.43
CA GLY A 14 -23.74 29.56 -7.51
C GLY A 14 -22.61 28.51 -7.50
N LYS A 15 -22.27 28.02 -6.30
CA LYS A 15 -21.11 27.14 -6.09
C LYS A 15 -21.26 25.77 -6.76
N ASP A 16 -22.48 25.25 -6.86
CA ASP A 16 -22.71 23.91 -7.41
C ASP A 16 -22.66 23.89 -8.94
N PHE A 17 -23.09 24.99 -9.57
CA PHE A 17 -22.88 25.23 -10.99
C PHE A 17 -21.39 25.26 -11.32
N MET A 18 -20.64 26.14 -10.65
CA MET A 18 -19.21 26.32 -10.86
C MET A 18 -18.43 25.02 -10.64
N ARG A 19 -18.74 24.26 -9.58
CA ARG A 19 -18.12 22.96 -9.32
C ARG A 19 -18.36 21.97 -10.47
N THR A 20 -19.57 21.94 -11.02
CA THR A 20 -19.93 20.98 -12.08
C THR A 20 -19.25 21.36 -13.40
N VAL A 21 -19.21 22.64 -13.74
CA VAL A 21 -18.51 23.14 -14.94
C VAL A 21 -17.01 22.88 -14.82
N MET A 22 -16.38 23.21 -13.69
CA MET A 22 -14.94 23.01 -13.47
C MET A 22 -14.53 21.54 -13.55
N LYS A 23 -15.34 20.62 -13.00
CA LYS A 23 -15.09 19.17 -13.11
C LYS A 23 -15.12 18.66 -14.56
N LYS A 24 -15.97 19.23 -15.41
CA LYS A 24 -16.02 18.87 -16.84
C LYS A 24 -14.91 19.53 -17.64
N TRP A 25 -14.51 20.74 -17.25
CA TRP A 25 -13.52 21.53 -17.98
C TRP A 25 -12.09 21.07 -17.71
N VAL A 26 -11.78 20.73 -16.46
CA VAL A 26 -10.41 20.38 -16.04
C VAL A 26 -10.25 18.85 -16.00
N PRO A 27 -9.35 18.27 -16.80
CA PRO A 27 -9.01 16.85 -16.72
C PRO A 27 -8.08 16.56 -15.53
N ALA A 28 -8.50 16.95 -14.32
CA ALA A 28 -7.64 16.93 -13.13
C ALA A 28 -7.17 15.50 -12.79
N ALA A 29 -8.02 14.50 -12.97
CA ALA A 29 -7.68 13.10 -12.73
C ALA A 29 -6.54 12.64 -13.65
N ASP A 30 -6.63 12.94 -14.94
CA ASP A 30 -5.63 12.53 -15.93
C ASP A 30 -4.31 13.27 -15.72
N SER A 31 -4.36 14.59 -15.49
CA SER A 31 -3.16 15.38 -15.20
C SER A 31 -2.47 14.93 -13.90
N MET A 32 -3.24 14.61 -12.85
CA MET A 32 -2.66 14.09 -11.60
C MET A 32 -2.06 12.71 -11.78
N LEU A 33 -2.72 11.82 -12.54
CA LEU A 33 -2.18 10.50 -12.85
C LEU A 33 -0.87 10.61 -13.64
N ASP A 34 -0.80 11.48 -14.63
CA ASP A 34 0.39 11.71 -15.43
C ASP A 34 1.56 12.22 -14.58
N MET A 35 1.31 13.17 -13.68
CA MET A 35 2.31 13.63 -12.70
C MET A 35 2.81 12.50 -11.80
N ILE A 36 1.90 11.64 -11.31
CA ILE A 36 2.26 10.50 -10.46
C ILE A 36 3.15 9.52 -11.21
N ILE A 37 2.79 9.17 -12.44
CA ILE A 37 3.54 8.22 -13.28
C ILE A 37 4.94 8.76 -13.60
N HIS A 38 5.06 10.04 -13.94
CA HIS A 38 6.32 10.63 -14.36
C HIS A 38 7.27 10.99 -13.22
N HIS A 39 6.74 11.32 -12.03
CA HIS A 39 7.58 11.83 -10.93
C HIS A 39 7.74 10.86 -9.75
N LEU A 40 6.86 9.86 -9.59
CA LEU A 40 7.06 8.86 -8.55
C LEU A 40 7.86 7.67 -9.09
N PRO A 41 8.97 7.29 -8.45
CA PRO A 41 9.72 6.12 -8.85
C PRO A 41 8.88 4.85 -8.65
N SER A 42 9.02 3.93 -9.60
CA SER A 42 8.46 2.58 -9.47
C SER A 42 8.98 1.90 -8.20
N PRO A 43 8.25 0.94 -7.61
CA PRO A 43 8.69 0.24 -6.41
C PRO A 43 10.05 -0.44 -6.61
N VAL A 44 10.33 -1.00 -7.78
CA VAL A 44 11.62 -1.65 -8.10
C VAL A 44 12.80 -0.69 -7.99
N THR A 45 12.61 0.57 -8.38
CA THR A 45 13.64 1.62 -8.22
C THR A 45 13.66 2.13 -6.78
N ALA A 46 12.49 2.41 -6.20
CA ALA A 46 12.37 3.04 -4.90
C ALA A 46 12.86 2.15 -3.75
N GLN A 47 12.64 0.84 -3.86
CA GLN A 47 12.89 -0.08 -2.77
C GLN A 47 14.39 -0.31 -2.51
N LYS A 48 15.24 -0.10 -3.51
CA LYS A 48 16.70 -0.20 -3.38
C LYS A 48 17.25 0.72 -2.29
N TYR A 49 16.85 1.99 -2.28
CA TYR A 49 17.28 2.96 -1.28
C TYR A 49 16.37 3.02 -0.04
N ARG A 50 15.11 2.56 -0.15
CA ARG A 50 14.18 2.54 1.00
C ARG A 50 14.40 1.37 1.95
N THR A 51 14.86 0.22 1.44
CA THR A 51 15.04 -0.97 2.29
C THR A 51 16.03 -0.72 3.42
N GLU A 52 17.07 0.09 3.19
CA GLU A 52 18.07 0.43 4.21
C GLU A 52 17.50 1.21 5.39
N VAL A 53 16.42 1.95 5.18
CA VAL A 53 15.72 2.71 6.23
C VAL A 53 14.59 1.91 6.84
N LEU A 54 13.99 0.98 6.09
CA LEU A 54 12.81 0.21 6.50
C LEU A 54 13.15 -1.12 7.19
N TYR A 55 14.33 -1.68 6.93
CA TYR A 55 14.73 -2.98 7.44
C TYR A 55 15.77 -2.82 8.54
N GLU A 56 15.51 -3.42 9.70
CA GLU A 56 16.37 -3.33 10.89
C GLU A 56 17.41 -4.47 10.97
N GLY A 57 17.30 -5.49 10.11
CA GLY A 57 18.24 -6.60 10.06
C GLY A 57 19.46 -6.35 9.15
N PRO A 58 20.34 -7.35 9.02
CA PRO A 58 21.51 -7.29 8.13
C PRO A 58 21.10 -7.07 6.66
N LEU A 59 21.72 -6.10 5.98
CA LEU A 59 21.34 -5.74 4.60
C LEU A 59 21.80 -6.74 3.54
N ASP A 60 22.57 -7.75 3.94
CA ASP A 60 23.09 -8.86 3.15
C ASP A 60 22.30 -10.15 3.35
N ASP A 61 21.26 -10.15 4.20
CA ASP A 61 20.40 -11.32 4.36
C ASP A 61 19.39 -11.48 3.21
N GLU A 62 18.81 -12.68 3.13
CA GLU A 62 17.88 -13.04 2.05
C GLU A 62 16.65 -12.12 2.01
N ALA A 63 16.14 -11.68 3.17
CA ALA A 63 14.97 -10.83 3.27
C ALA A 63 15.26 -9.40 2.78
N ALA A 64 16.38 -8.81 3.19
CA ALA A 64 16.83 -7.51 2.75
C ALA A 64 17.10 -7.48 1.24
N ILE A 65 17.76 -8.51 0.71
CA ILE A 65 18.04 -8.63 -0.72
C ILE A 65 16.75 -8.77 -1.52
N ALA A 66 15.83 -9.65 -1.09
CA ALA A 66 14.54 -9.84 -1.76
C ALA A 66 13.69 -8.57 -1.72
N MET A 67 13.66 -7.86 -0.57
CA MET A 67 13.00 -6.56 -0.45
C MET A 67 13.62 -5.54 -1.40
N LYS A 68 14.95 -5.37 -1.42
CA LYS A 68 15.65 -4.43 -2.33
C LYS A 68 15.30 -4.67 -3.80
N ASN A 69 15.12 -5.94 -4.19
CA ASN A 69 14.81 -6.34 -5.55
C ASN A 69 13.30 -6.39 -5.88
N CYS A 70 12.42 -6.21 -4.89
CA CYS A 70 10.98 -6.44 -5.03
C CYS A 70 10.65 -7.82 -5.61
N ASP A 71 11.36 -8.86 -5.16
CA ASP A 71 11.24 -10.20 -5.72
C ASP A 71 9.91 -10.88 -5.28
N PRO A 72 8.99 -11.22 -6.21
CA PRO A 72 7.74 -11.90 -5.88
C PRO A 72 7.91 -13.35 -5.41
N ASN A 73 9.07 -13.96 -5.67
CA ASN A 73 9.39 -15.35 -5.30
C ASN A 73 10.27 -15.44 -4.05
N GLY A 74 10.76 -14.31 -3.54
CA GLY A 74 11.54 -14.26 -2.32
C GLY A 74 10.70 -14.46 -1.04
N PRO A 75 11.34 -14.40 0.15
CA PRO A 75 10.62 -14.46 1.42
C PRO A 75 9.55 -13.37 1.51
N LEU A 76 8.37 -13.75 2.02
CA LEU A 76 7.25 -12.81 2.21
C LEU A 76 7.58 -11.78 3.29
N MET A 77 7.75 -10.53 2.87
CA MET A 77 7.95 -9.39 3.76
C MET A 77 6.84 -8.38 3.54
N MET A 78 6.04 -8.14 4.59
CA MET A 78 4.91 -7.21 4.57
C MET A 78 4.94 -6.31 5.79
N TYR A 79 4.66 -5.02 5.59
CA TYR A 79 4.46 -4.06 6.68
C TYR A 79 2.99 -3.67 6.78
N VAL A 80 2.41 -3.89 7.95
CA VAL A 80 1.03 -3.50 8.28
C VAL A 80 1.04 -2.09 8.87
N SER A 81 0.41 -1.14 8.19
CA SER A 81 0.35 0.26 8.62
C SER A 81 -0.92 0.59 9.39
N LYS A 82 -2.01 -0.14 9.15
CA LYS A 82 -3.30 0.14 9.76
C LYS A 82 -4.14 -1.13 9.94
N MET A 83 -4.77 -1.24 11.09
CA MET A 83 -5.84 -2.21 11.32
C MET A 83 -7.18 -1.55 11.01
N VAL A 84 -7.95 -2.12 10.09
CA VAL A 84 -9.28 -1.63 9.70
C VAL A 84 -10.32 -2.55 10.32
N PRO A 85 -11.29 -2.04 11.10
CA PRO A 85 -12.32 -2.88 11.68
C PRO A 85 -13.20 -3.49 10.57
N ALA A 86 -13.45 -4.80 10.65
CA ALA A 86 -14.43 -5.45 9.81
C ALA A 86 -15.86 -5.14 10.32
N GLN A 87 -16.87 -5.39 9.47
CA GLN A 87 -18.28 -5.29 9.90
C GLN A 87 -18.62 -6.33 10.97
N ASP A 88 -17.94 -7.48 10.95
CA ASP A 88 -18.08 -8.53 11.95
C ASP A 88 -17.36 -8.14 13.24
N LYS A 89 -18.08 -8.23 14.37
CA LYS A 89 -17.54 -7.91 15.70
C LYS A 89 -16.30 -8.77 15.99
N GLY A 90 -15.19 -8.09 16.27
CA GLY A 90 -13.94 -8.73 16.72
C GLY A 90 -12.96 -9.10 15.60
N ARG A 91 -13.27 -8.85 14.32
CA ARG A 91 -12.34 -9.06 13.20
C ARG A 91 -11.76 -7.74 12.71
N PHE A 92 -10.48 -7.78 12.33
CA PHE A 92 -9.78 -6.64 11.76
C PHE A 92 -9.06 -7.07 10.49
N TYR A 93 -9.07 -6.20 9.49
CA TYR A 93 -8.24 -6.31 8.31
C TYR A 93 -6.91 -5.61 8.55
N ALA A 94 -5.81 -6.33 8.36
CA ALA A 94 -4.49 -5.75 8.33
C ALA A 94 -4.26 -5.10 6.95
N PHE A 95 -4.21 -3.77 6.92
CA PHE A 95 -3.84 -3.02 5.72
C PHE A 95 -2.35 -2.73 5.73
N GLY A 96 -1.69 -3.10 4.63
CA GLY A 96 -0.24 -3.00 4.55
C GLY A 96 0.29 -3.15 3.14
N ARG A 97 1.60 -3.07 3.02
CA ARG A 97 2.33 -3.21 1.76
C ARG A 97 3.22 -4.44 1.80
N VAL A 98 3.16 -5.24 0.75
CA VAL A 98 4.12 -6.32 0.47
C VAL A 98 5.35 -5.71 -0.19
N PHE A 99 6.52 -6.02 0.34
CA PHE A 99 7.82 -5.57 -0.19
C PHE A 99 8.55 -6.67 -0.95
N SER A 100 8.35 -7.93 -0.58
CA SER A 100 8.85 -9.12 -1.27
C SER A 100 7.94 -10.30 -1.00
N GLY A 101 8.02 -11.32 -1.87
CA GLY A 101 7.19 -12.52 -1.84
C GLY A 101 5.75 -12.26 -2.30
N THR A 102 4.95 -13.32 -2.19
CA THR A 102 3.52 -13.29 -2.56
C THR A 102 2.69 -13.78 -1.39
N VAL A 103 1.63 -13.03 -1.05
CA VAL A 103 0.67 -13.43 -0.02
C VAL A 103 -0.50 -14.18 -0.66
N SER A 104 -0.96 -15.25 -0.03
CA SER A 104 -2.07 -16.07 -0.52
C SER A 104 -2.87 -16.65 0.65
N SER A 105 -4.15 -16.90 0.42
CA SER A 105 -5.04 -17.51 1.41
C SER A 105 -4.51 -18.87 1.87
N GLY A 106 -4.50 -19.11 3.18
CA GLY A 106 -3.98 -20.34 3.78
C GLY A 106 -2.46 -20.41 3.93
N LEU A 107 -1.72 -19.38 3.53
CA LEU A 107 -0.27 -19.32 3.73
C LEU A 107 0.05 -19.19 5.21
N ASP A 108 0.93 -20.06 5.73
CA ASP A 108 1.46 -19.92 7.08
C ASP A 108 2.46 -18.76 7.15
N ILE A 109 2.19 -17.81 8.03
CA ILE A 109 2.93 -16.58 8.20
C ILE A 109 3.41 -16.38 9.64
N ARG A 110 4.45 -15.57 9.76
CA ARG A 110 5.01 -15.10 11.02
C ARG A 110 4.75 -13.61 11.15
N ILE A 111 4.03 -13.22 12.20
CA ILE A 111 3.79 -11.83 12.54
C ILE A 111 4.84 -11.41 13.58
N LEU A 112 5.63 -10.40 13.21
CA LEU A 112 6.66 -9.82 14.05
C LEU A 112 6.08 -8.59 14.76
N CYS A 113 5.82 -8.67 16.06
CA CYS A 113 5.31 -7.53 16.84
C CYS A 113 6.44 -6.54 17.20
N PRO A 114 6.11 -5.28 17.54
CA PRO A 114 7.10 -4.25 17.85
C PRO A 114 8.14 -4.67 18.91
N GLY A 115 9.42 -4.54 18.55
CA GLY A 115 10.56 -4.91 19.38
C GLY A 115 10.78 -6.42 19.51
N TYR A 116 10.34 -7.20 18.53
CA TYR A 116 10.78 -8.58 18.31
C TYR A 116 12.31 -8.65 18.20
N ASN A 117 12.94 -9.61 18.86
CA ASN A 117 14.38 -9.85 18.75
C ASN A 117 14.65 -11.23 18.11
N PRO A 118 15.32 -11.29 16.94
CA PRO A 118 15.63 -12.55 16.26
C PRO A 118 16.61 -13.46 17.00
N GLU A 119 17.43 -12.93 17.91
CA GLU A 119 18.42 -13.72 18.68
C GLU A 119 17.76 -14.58 19.77
N LYS A 120 16.51 -14.26 20.15
CA LYS A 120 15.77 -15.00 21.17
C LYS A 120 15.08 -16.21 20.54
N ILE A 121 15.49 -17.41 20.98
CA ILE A 121 14.94 -18.71 20.51
C ILE A 121 13.41 -18.78 20.65
N LYS A 122 12.85 -18.19 21.71
CA LYS A 122 11.40 -18.07 21.93
C LYS A 122 11.05 -16.65 22.32
N ASP A 123 10.87 -15.78 21.34
CA ASP A 123 10.38 -14.43 21.58
C ASP A 123 8.84 -14.43 21.67
N PRO A 124 8.22 -13.94 22.76
CA PRO A 124 6.76 -13.83 22.87
C PRO A 124 6.13 -12.86 21.84
N LYS A 125 6.94 -12.03 21.18
CA LYS A 125 6.51 -11.09 20.14
C LYS A 125 6.45 -11.71 18.74
N LEU A 126 6.84 -12.98 18.61
CA LEU A 126 6.68 -13.75 17.38
C LEU A 126 5.39 -14.55 17.44
N HIS A 127 4.43 -14.20 16.58
CA HIS A 127 3.18 -14.93 16.45
C HIS A 127 3.17 -15.73 15.13
N LYS A 128 2.74 -16.99 15.19
CA LYS A 128 2.57 -17.83 14.00
C LYS A 128 1.08 -18.02 13.74
N THR A 129 0.64 -17.73 12.52
CA THR A 129 -0.75 -17.90 12.09
C THR A 129 -0.80 -18.18 10.59
N SER A 130 -1.90 -18.71 10.08
CA SER A 130 -2.16 -18.73 8.65
C SER A 130 -2.95 -17.50 8.21
N VAL A 131 -2.76 -17.10 6.95
CA VAL A 131 -3.60 -16.11 6.29
C VAL A 131 -5.01 -16.69 6.15
N PRO A 132 -6.06 -16.01 6.64
CA PRO A 132 -7.43 -16.48 6.51
C PRO A 132 -7.81 -16.74 5.04
N ARG A 133 -8.71 -17.69 4.81
CA ARG A 133 -9.26 -17.94 3.48
C ARG A 133 -10.19 -16.83 3.03
#